data_AF-A0A7C6IER2-F1
#
_entry.id   AF-A0A7C6IER2-F1
#
_cell.length_a   1.000
_cell.length_b   1.000
_cell.length_c   1.000
_cell.angle_alpha   90.00
_cell.angle_beta   90.00
_cell.angle_gamma   90.00
#
_symmetry.space_group_name_H-M   'P 1'
#
loop_
_entity.id
_entity.type
_entity.pdbx_description
1 polymer ?
#
loop_
_entity_poly.entity_id
_entity_poly.type
_entity_poly.pdbx_seq_one_letter_code
_entity_poly.pdbx_strand_id
1 'polypeptide(L)'
;MLILAPVDEELAWHSYGTDSLRSRFSLFTTSMIFAVVWALWHAPLALFAGSSQEQTVEQGLIHALNFPLSMLPFVLLMNWIYYRGDRNITLTILVHLGANLSTQVMSTHPDTEVMSTGVLLVLTTVILWRERALFFTA
;
A
#
# COMPACT_ATOMS: atom_id res chain seq x y z
N MET A 1 -11.41 1.21 -12.96
CA MET A 1 -10.35 2.23 -13.09
C MET A 1 -9.02 1.60 -12.67
N LEU A 2 -8.37 0.82 -13.54
CA LEU A 2 -7.19 0.02 -13.16
C LEU A 2 -5.86 0.71 -13.39
N ILE A 3 -5.81 1.54 -14.44
CA ILE A 3 -4.59 2.23 -14.86
C ILE A 3 -4.57 3.65 -14.28
N LEU A 4 -5.69 4.37 -14.38
CA LEU A 4 -5.78 5.75 -13.92
C LEU A 4 -5.70 5.89 -12.40
N ALA A 5 -6.29 4.95 -11.64
CA ALA A 5 -6.27 5.05 -10.17
C ALA A 5 -4.85 4.99 -9.59
N PRO A 6 -3.99 4.01 -9.92
CA PRO A 6 -2.59 4.03 -9.47
C PRO A 6 -1.82 5.26 -9.93
N VAL A 7 -2.09 5.79 -11.12
CA VAL A 7 -1.42 7.00 -11.60
C VAL A 7 -1.79 8.19 -10.72
N ASP A 8 -3.08 8.41 -10.48
CA ASP A 8 -3.57 9.55 -9.68
C ASP A 8 -3.14 9.42 -8.22
N GLU A 9 -3.25 8.22 -7.65
CA GLU A 9 -2.83 7.92 -6.28
C GLU A 9 -1.33 8.17 -6.10
N GLU A 10 -0.49 7.53 -6.90
CA GLU A 10 0.97 7.65 -6.75
C GLU A 10 1.47 9.07 -7.04
N LEU A 11 0.83 9.80 -7.97
CA LEU A 11 1.10 11.22 -8.16
C LEU A 11 0.76 12.02 -6.91
N ALA A 12 -0.41 11.83 -6.30
CA ALA A 12 -0.79 12.55 -5.09
C ALA A 12 0.14 12.20 -3.91
N TRP A 13 0.47 10.92 -3.76
CA TRP A 13 1.24 10.41 -2.62
C TRP A 13 2.71 10.77 -2.70
N HIS A 14 3.36 10.58 -3.86
CA HIS A 14 4.81 10.72 -4.00
C HIS A 14 5.28 12.05 -4.59
N SER A 15 4.38 12.93 -5.04
CA SER A 15 4.77 14.30 -5.41
C SER A 15 4.91 15.24 -4.21
N TYR A 16 4.02 15.11 -3.21
CA TYR A 16 4.00 15.99 -2.04
C TYR A 16 3.78 15.23 -0.73
N GLY A 17 2.87 14.24 -0.70
CA GLY A 17 2.44 13.57 0.53
C GLY A 17 3.60 12.99 1.35
N THR A 18 4.34 12.03 0.78
CA THR A 18 5.42 11.32 1.47
C THR A 18 6.56 12.24 1.89
N ASP A 19 7.07 13.08 0.97
CA ASP A 19 8.21 13.95 1.27
C ASP A 19 7.85 15.07 2.28
N SER A 20 6.62 15.57 2.27
CA SER A 20 6.16 16.56 3.26
C SER A 20 6.17 15.99 4.69
N LEU A 21 5.75 14.73 4.87
CA LEU A 21 5.81 14.05 6.16
C LEU A 21 7.24 13.66 6.52
N ARG A 22 8.04 13.17 5.57
CA ARG A 22 9.44 12.81 5.80
C ARG A 22 10.28 14.00 6.29
N SER A 23 9.93 15.23 5.88
CA SER A 23 10.60 16.44 6.36
C SER A 23 10.53 16.66 7.89
N ARG A 24 9.60 15.97 8.58
CA ARG A 24 9.36 16.08 10.02
C ARG A 24 9.47 14.76 10.78
N PHE A 25 9.38 13.64 10.07
CA PHE A 25 9.27 12.31 10.66
C PHE A 25 10.23 11.33 9.99
N SER A 26 10.57 10.26 10.69
CA SER A 26 11.28 9.12 10.08
C SER A 26 10.47 8.54 8.90
N LEU A 27 11.13 7.82 7.98
CA LEU A 27 10.42 7.18 6.87
C LEU A 27 9.43 6.12 7.37
N PHE A 28 9.76 5.44 8.47
CA PHE A 28 8.83 4.50 9.12
C PHE A 28 7.58 5.21 9.62
N THR A 29 7.73 6.27 10.41
CA THR A 29 6.60 7.05 10.93
C THR A 29 5.78 7.67 9.80
N THR A 30 6.45 8.19 8.76
CA THR A 30 5.81 8.68 7.54
C THR A 30 4.92 7.60 6.91
N SER A 31 5.47 6.39 6.72
CA SER A 31 4.74 5.26 6.15
C SER A 31 3.54 4.83 6.99
N MET A 32 3.66 4.83 8.32
CA MET A 32 2.55 4.47 9.22
C MET A 32 1.41 5.49 9.19
N ILE A 33 1.74 6.79 9.20
CA ILE A 33 0.73 7.84 9.04
C ILE A 33 0.02 7.67 7.70
N PHE A 34 0.79 7.44 6.64
CA PHE A 34 0.24 7.29 5.29
C PHE A 34 -0.67 6.08 5.16
N ALA A 35 -0.28 4.93 5.71
CA ALA A 35 -1.09 3.72 5.68
C ALA A 35 -2.43 3.92 6.40
N VAL A 36 -2.45 4.66 7.52
CA VAL A 36 -3.72 5.00 8.21
C VAL A 36 -4.57 5.92 7.35
N VAL A 37 -3.99 6.98 6.79
CA VAL A 37 -4.73 7.92 5.92
C VAL A 37 -5.31 7.19 4.71
N TRP A 38 -4.52 6.33 4.08
CA TRP A 38 -4.92 5.59 2.88
C TRP A 38 -6.00 4.53 3.19
N ALA A 39 -5.92 3.84 4.33
CA ALA A 39 -6.96 2.93 4.80
C ALA A 39 -8.28 3.66 5.09
N LEU A 40 -8.21 4.83 5.73
CA LEU A 40 -9.40 5.66 5.99
C LEU A 40 -9.99 6.24 4.70
N TRP A 41 -9.15 6.57 3.71
CA TRP A 41 -9.60 7.03 2.39
C TRP A 41 -10.38 5.94 1.64
N HIS A 42 -10.00 4.67 1.82
CA HIS A 42 -10.73 3.54 1.23
C HIS A 42 -11.98 3.12 2.00
N ALA A 43 -12.09 3.46 3.29
CA ALA A 43 -13.19 3.00 4.15
C ALA A 43 -14.60 3.29 3.59
N PRO A 44 -14.89 4.45 2.95
CA PRO A 44 -16.21 4.71 2.36
C PRO A 44 -16.60 3.72 1.25
N LEU A 45 -15.63 3.11 0.57
CA LEU A 45 -15.92 2.15 -0.51
C LEU A 45 -16.62 0.90 0.04
N ALA A 46 -16.36 0.50 1.28
CA ALA A 46 -17.03 -0.62 1.92
C ALA A 46 -18.55 -0.42 2.09
N LEU A 47 -19.04 0.82 1.96
CA LEU A 47 -20.46 1.16 2.06
C LEU A 47 -21.12 1.37 0.68
N PHE A 48 -20.33 1.33 -0.40
CA PHE A 48 -20.82 1.54 -1.77
C PHE A 48 -21.16 0.19 -2.42
N ALA A 49 -22.44 -0.02 -2.70
CA ALA A 49 -22.93 -1.25 -3.31
C ALA A 49 -22.24 -1.54 -4.65
N GLY A 50 -21.75 -2.76 -4.82
CA GLY A 50 -21.03 -3.20 -6.01
C GLY A 50 -19.56 -2.79 -6.07
N SER A 51 -19.02 -2.18 -5.02
CA SER A 51 -17.58 -1.93 -4.91
C SER A 51 -16.81 -3.22 -4.56
N SER A 52 -15.51 -3.24 -4.86
CA SER A 52 -14.66 -4.37 -4.46
C SER A 52 -14.60 -4.51 -2.94
N GLN A 53 -14.58 -3.39 -2.21
CA GLN A 53 -14.45 -3.36 -0.76
C GLN A 53 -15.73 -3.83 -0.06
N GLU A 54 -16.90 -3.56 -0.62
CA GLU A 54 -18.16 -4.13 -0.14
C GLU A 54 -18.13 -5.66 -0.25
N GLN A 55 -17.78 -6.19 -1.42
CA GLN A 55 -17.66 -7.65 -1.64
C GLN A 55 -16.65 -8.29 -0.67
N THR A 56 -15.52 -7.64 -0.42
CA THR A 56 -14.53 -8.10 0.58
C THR A 56 -15.11 -8.16 2.00
N VAL A 57 -15.98 -7.21 2.37
CA VAL A 57 -16.66 -7.22 3.68
C VAL A 57 -17.68 -8.34 3.76
N GLU A 58 -18.42 -8.61 2.69
CA GLU A 58 -19.39 -9.70 2.61
C GLU A 58 -18.75 -11.09 2.75
N GLN A 59 -17.49 -11.24 2.34
CA GLN A 59 -16.72 -12.48 2.49
C GLN A 59 -16.39 -12.81 3.96
N GLY A 60 -16.49 -11.84 4.87
CA GLY A 60 -16.36 -12.05 6.31
C GLY A 60 -15.26 -11.22 6.97
N LEU A 61 -15.25 -11.25 8.30
CA LEU A 61 -14.43 -10.36 9.13
C LEU A 61 -12.92 -10.47 8.85
N ILE A 62 -12.42 -11.66 8.55
CA ILE A 62 -11.00 -11.89 8.27
C ILE A 62 -10.58 -11.10 7.02
N HIS A 63 -11.36 -11.19 5.94
CA HIS A 63 -11.05 -10.51 4.68
C HIS A 63 -11.25 -9.00 4.79
N ALA A 64 -12.32 -8.58 5.49
CA ALA A 64 -12.58 -7.17 5.81
C ALA A 64 -11.40 -6.51 6.55
N LEU A 65 -10.78 -7.21 7.51
CA LEU A 65 -9.61 -6.73 8.25
C LEU A 65 -8.31 -6.90 7.48
N ASN A 66 -8.20 -7.93 6.63
CA ASN A 66 -7.01 -8.17 5.82
C ASN A 66 -6.73 -7.00 4.86
N PHE A 67 -7.76 -6.42 4.26
CA PHE A 67 -7.62 -5.31 3.31
C PHE A 67 -6.86 -4.09 3.88
N PRO A 68 -7.28 -3.46 4.99
CA PRO A 68 -6.50 -2.35 5.57
C PRO A 68 -5.17 -2.82 6.18
N LEU A 69 -5.06 -4.08 6.63
CA LEU A 69 -3.79 -4.61 7.15
C LEU A 69 -2.75 -4.82 6.05
N SER A 70 -3.15 -5.19 4.85
CA SER A 70 -2.25 -5.39 3.71
C SER A 70 -1.68 -4.07 3.17
N MET A 71 -2.38 -2.95 3.41
CA MET A 71 -1.89 -1.61 3.08
C MET A 71 -0.64 -1.22 3.86
N LEU A 72 -0.51 -1.65 5.12
CA LEU A 72 0.65 -1.31 5.96
C LEU A 72 1.99 -1.76 5.34
N PRO A 73 2.19 -3.05 5.03
CA PRO A 73 3.42 -3.50 4.39
C PRO A 73 3.50 -3.01 2.94
N PHE A 74 2.39 -2.82 2.23
CA PHE A 74 2.42 -2.25 0.88
C PHE A 74 2.99 -0.83 0.87
N VAL A 75 2.49 0.07 1.71
CA VAL A 75 3.00 1.45 1.84
C VAL A 75 4.47 1.47 2.24
N LEU A 76 4.90 0.60 3.15
CA LEU A 76 6.32 0.45 3.51
C LEU A 76 7.18 0.06 2.31
N LEU A 77 6.72 -0.91 1.51
CA LEU A 77 7.40 -1.32 0.30
C LEU A 77 7.45 -0.19 -0.74
N MET A 78 6.34 0.49 -0.98
CA MET A 78 6.22 1.58 -1.96
C MET A 78 7.14 2.74 -1.60
N ASN A 79 7.13 3.17 -0.35
CA ASN A 79 8.04 4.21 0.13
C ASN A 79 9.51 3.75 0.06
N TRP A 80 9.81 2.49 0.36
CA TRP A 80 11.18 1.96 0.18
C TRP A 80 11.62 2.02 -1.30
N ILE A 81 10.78 1.58 -2.23
CA ILE A 81 11.04 1.62 -3.68
C ILE A 81 11.24 3.07 -4.12
N TYR A 82 10.39 3.98 -3.68
CA TYR A 82 10.50 5.41 -3.97
C TYR A 82 11.86 5.98 -3.56
N TYR A 83 12.28 5.80 -2.31
CA TYR A 83 13.56 6.34 -1.83
C TYR A 83 14.78 5.64 -2.44
N ARG A 84 14.70 4.32 -2.70
CA ARG A 84 15.81 3.58 -3.33
C ARG A 84 15.89 3.79 -4.84
N GLY A 85 14.77 4.15 -5.47
CA GLY A 85 14.66 4.50 -6.88
C GLY A 85 14.87 5.99 -7.15
N ASP A 86 15.61 6.69 -6.29
CA ASP A 86 15.92 8.13 -6.42
C ASP A 86 14.66 9.01 -6.57
N ARG A 87 13.64 8.71 -5.77
CA ARG A 87 12.34 9.41 -5.76
C ARG A 87 11.61 9.38 -7.11
N ASN A 88 11.79 8.32 -7.89
CA ASN A 88 11.12 8.15 -9.17
C ASN A 88 9.65 7.73 -9.00
N ILE A 89 8.72 8.66 -9.26
CA ILE A 89 7.26 8.43 -9.16
C ILE A 89 6.77 7.47 -10.26
N THR A 90 7.36 7.49 -11.46
CA THR A 90 6.99 6.55 -12.51
C THR A 90 7.26 5.11 -12.09
N LEU A 91 8.34 4.87 -11.34
CA LEU A 91 8.64 3.55 -10.80
C LEU A 91 7.56 3.08 -9.80
N THR A 92 7.10 3.96 -8.91
CA THR A 92 6.02 3.62 -7.98
C THR A 92 4.70 3.35 -8.71
N ILE A 93 4.35 4.18 -9.71
CA ILE A 93 3.19 3.95 -10.59
C ILE A 93 3.24 2.56 -11.22
N LEU A 94 4.38 2.16 -11.80
CA LEU A 94 4.51 0.86 -12.46
C LEU A 94 4.38 -0.32 -11.48
N VAL A 95 4.94 -0.18 -10.27
CA VAL A 95 4.83 -1.22 -9.24
C VAL A 95 3.40 -1.35 -8.72
N HIS A 96 2.74 -0.23 -8.43
CA HIS A 96 1.34 -0.23 -7.98
C HIS A 96 0.43 -0.79 -9.08
N LEU A 97 0.62 -0.38 -10.34
CA LEU A 97 -0.12 -0.94 -11.47
C LEU A 97 0.09 -2.45 -11.59
N GLY A 98 1.33 -2.93 -11.45
CA GLY A 98 1.65 -4.35 -11.46
C GLY A 98 0.95 -5.13 -10.35
N ALA A 99 0.86 -4.57 -9.14
CA ALA A 99 0.13 -5.16 -8.03
C ALA A 99 -1.38 -5.25 -8.30
N ASN A 100 -1.99 -4.18 -8.82
CA ASN A 100 -3.43 -4.20 -9.12
C ASN A 100 -3.78 -5.13 -10.28
N LEU A 101 -2.94 -5.16 -11.33
CA LEU A 101 -3.13 -6.06 -12.46
C LEU A 101 -2.94 -7.52 -12.07
N SER A 102 -1.97 -7.85 -11.20
CA SER A 102 -1.75 -9.25 -10.80
C SER A 102 -2.95 -9.82 -10.04
N THR A 103 -3.51 -9.07 -9.09
CA THR A 103 -4.74 -9.46 -8.38
C THR A 103 -5.91 -9.68 -9.33
N GLN A 104 -6.11 -8.77 -10.30
CA GLN A 104 -7.22 -8.88 -11.23
C GLN A 104 -7.07 -10.00 -12.27
N VAL A 105 -5.90 -10.10 -12.91
CA VAL A 105 -5.67 -11.10 -13.97
C VAL A 105 -5.69 -12.51 -13.38
N MET A 106 -5.22 -12.67 -12.14
CA MET A 106 -5.22 -13.96 -11.47
C MET A 106 -6.56 -14.30 -10.80
N SER A 107 -7.52 -13.37 -10.76
CA SER A 107 -8.81 -13.52 -10.07
C SER A 107 -8.63 -14.16 -8.69
N THR A 108 -7.72 -13.61 -7.89
CA THR A 108 -7.23 -14.25 -6.67
C THR A 108 -8.37 -14.55 -5.71
N HIS A 109 -8.36 -15.76 -5.14
CA HIS A 109 -9.29 -16.12 -4.08
C HIS A 109 -8.99 -15.25 -2.83
N PRO A 110 -9.99 -14.87 -2.02
CA PRO A 110 -9.76 -14.06 -0.81
C PRO A 110 -8.72 -14.65 0.15
N ASP A 111 -8.64 -15.97 0.26
CA ASP A 111 -7.59 -16.64 1.05
C ASP A 111 -6.19 -16.44 0.47
N THR A 112 -6.05 -16.36 -0.85
CA THR A 112 -4.79 -16.03 -1.52
C THR A 112 -4.34 -14.62 -1.17
N GLU A 113 -5.25 -13.66 -1.02
CA GLU A 113 -4.91 -12.30 -0.59
C GLU A 113 -4.39 -12.24 0.85
N VAL A 114 -4.93 -13.07 1.74
CA VAL A 114 -4.43 -13.23 3.11
C VAL A 114 -3.01 -13.82 3.10
N MET A 115 -2.76 -14.85 2.28
CA MET A 115 -1.42 -15.42 2.12
C MET A 115 -0.43 -14.40 1.54
N SER A 116 -0.82 -13.65 0.50
CA SER A 116 -0.03 -12.58 -0.09
C SER A 116 0.31 -11.48 0.91
N THR A 117 -0.63 -11.15 1.81
CA THR A 117 -0.39 -10.21 2.90
C THR A 117 0.68 -10.73 3.86
N GLY A 118 0.62 -12.02 4.22
CA GLY A 118 1.67 -12.68 5.00
C GLY A 118 3.05 -12.62 4.34
N VAL A 119 3.13 -12.90 3.03
CA VAL A 119 4.38 -12.81 2.26
C VAL A 119 4.91 -11.37 2.25
N LEU A 120 4.04 -10.38 2.03
CA LEU A 120 4.40 -8.97 1.99
C LEU A 120 4.88 -8.47 3.36
N LEU A 121 4.27 -8.94 4.46
CA LEU A 121 4.73 -8.68 5.82
C LEU A 121 6.12 -9.23 6.08
N VAL A 122 6.41 -10.46 5.65
CA VAL A 122 7.74 -11.06 5.79
C VAL A 122 8.77 -10.25 4.98
N LEU A 123 8.46 -9.94 3.71
CA LEU A 123 9.33 -9.16 2.84
C LEU A 123 9.65 -7.79 3.46
N THR A 124 8.64 -7.06 3.90
CA THR A 124 8.79 -5.71 4.45
C THR A 124 9.49 -5.73 5.80
N THR A 125 9.27 -6.76 6.63
CA THR A 125 10.05 -6.97 7.86
C THR A 125 11.54 -7.16 7.56
N VAL A 126 11.88 -7.95 6.53
CA VAL A 126 13.27 -8.13 6.07
C VAL A 126 13.86 -6.81 5.56
N ILE A 127 13.09 -6.03 4.79
CA ILE A 127 13.50 -4.71 4.30
C ILE A 127 13.77 -3.77 5.48
N LEU A 128 12.84 -3.66 6.43
CA LEU A 128 12.99 -2.81 7.63
C LEU A 128 14.23 -3.18 8.44
N TRP A 129 14.51 -4.47 8.58
CA TRP A 129 15.69 -4.93 9.29
C TRP A 129 17.00 -4.56 8.56
N ARG A 130 17.05 -4.76 7.23
CA ARG A 130 18.23 -4.44 6.40
C ARG A 130 18.46 -2.94 6.25
N GLU A 131 17.38 -2.18 6.12
CA GLU A 131 17.38 -0.75 5.79
C GLU A 131 17.01 0.11 6.99
N ARG A 132 17.31 -0.37 8.20
CA ARG A 132 16.98 0.31 9.46
C ARG A 132 17.44 1.78 9.50
N ALA A 133 18.61 2.06 8.91
CA ALA A 133 19.14 3.41 8.87
C ALA A 133 18.26 4.33 8.01
N LEU A 134 17.80 3.87 6.85
CA LEU A 134 16.88 4.62 6.00
C LEU A 134 15.53 4.86 6.70
N PHE A 135 15.02 3.83 7.39
CA PHE A 135 13.66 3.86 7.96
C PHE A 135 13.52 4.63 9.27
N PHE A 136 14.52 4.55 10.15
CA PHE A 136 14.41 5.03 11.53
C PHE A 136 15.27 6.26 11.84
N THR A 137 16.07 6.76 10.89
CA THR A 137 16.72 8.08 11.04
C THR A 137 15.73 9.19 10.70
N ALA A 138 15.74 10.27 11.49
CA ALA A 138 14.96 11.47 11.20
C ALA A 138 15.65 12.28 10.10
#